data_AF-A0A846N363-F1
#
_entry.id   AF-A0A846N363-F1
#
_cell.length_a   1.000
_cell.length_b   1.000
_cell.length_c   1.000
_cell.angle_alpha   90.00
_cell.angle_beta   90.00
_cell.angle_gamma   90.00
#
_symmetry.space_group_name_H-M   'P 1'
#
loop_
_entity.id
_entity.type
_entity.pdbx_description
1 polymer ?
#
loop_
_entity_poly.entity_id
_entity_poly.type
_entity_poly.pdbx_seq_one_letter_code
_entity_poly.pdbx_strand_id
1 'polypeptide(L)'
;MATKTQIRTQLLKDAFAGRFSTYKDFGSSVGMIARGPWDVLNDIAREEMNCGYPDITVLIFLQETGYPAQLDFVKTSSPPGPQERATARTKAQEVIDLYCPGAVNPY
;
A
#
# COMPACT_ATOMS: atom_id res chain seq x y z
N MET A 1 -9.67 -16.53 -6.28
CA MET A 1 -9.46 -15.24 -5.59
C MET A 1 -8.29 -15.43 -4.65
N ALA A 2 -7.35 -14.47 -4.57
CA ALA A 2 -6.21 -14.57 -3.68
C ALA A 2 -6.66 -14.64 -2.21
N THR A 3 -5.95 -15.42 -1.39
CA THR A 3 -6.14 -15.41 0.06
C THR A 3 -5.46 -14.19 0.68
N LYS A 4 -5.88 -13.80 1.90
CA LYS A 4 -5.21 -12.74 2.68
C LYS A 4 -3.70 -12.98 2.80
N THR A 5 -3.29 -14.23 3.05
CA THR A 5 -1.88 -14.63 3.13
C THR A 5 -1.15 -14.37 1.81
N GLN A 6 -1.73 -14.72 0.67
CA GLN A 6 -1.11 -14.47 -0.65
C GLN A 6 -0.95 -12.97 -0.92
N ILE A 7 -1.94 -12.16 -0.56
CA ILE A 7 -1.90 -10.70 -0.70
C ILE A 7 -0.80 -10.11 0.19
N ARG A 8 -0.76 -10.48 1.48
CA ARG A 8 0.29 -10.05 2.41
C ARG A 8 1.68 -10.44 1.92
N THR A 9 1.85 -11.70 1.50
CA THR A 9 3.14 -12.17 0.98
C THR A 9 3.59 -11.36 -0.23
N GLN A 10 2.67 -11.01 -1.14
CA GLN A 10 3.02 -10.20 -2.30
C GLN A 10 3.36 -8.75 -1.93
N LEU A 11 2.60 -8.13 -1.02
CA LEU A 11 2.91 -6.80 -0.49
C LEU A 11 4.31 -6.75 0.15
N LEU A 12 4.66 -7.77 0.95
CA LEU A 12 6.00 -7.85 1.54
C LEU A 12 7.09 -7.98 0.47
N LYS A 13 6.89 -8.80 -0.57
CA LYS A 13 7.83 -8.89 -1.69
C LYS A 13 8.02 -7.54 -2.37
N ASP A 14 6.94 -6.78 -2.56
CA ASP A 14 7.01 -5.45 -3.17
C ASP A 14 7.68 -4.44 -2.23
N ALA A 15 7.44 -4.52 -0.92
CA ALA A 15 8.13 -3.72 0.10
C ALA A 15 9.65 -3.94 0.07
N PHE A 16 10.10 -5.20 0.11
CA PHE A 16 11.54 -5.54 0.03
C PHE A 16 12.18 -5.11 -1.29
N ALA A 17 11.40 -5.04 -2.37
CA ALA A 17 11.87 -4.61 -3.68
C ALA A 17 11.76 -3.09 -3.91
N GLY A 18 11.21 -2.33 -2.95
CA GLY A 18 10.91 -0.89 -3.13
C GLY A 18 9.92 -0.61 -4.27
N ARG A 19 9.01 -1.53 -4.55
CA ARG A 19 8.05 -1.42 -5.66
C ARG A 19 6.71 -0.90 -5.18
N PHE A 20 6.29 0.20 -5.78
CA PHE A 20 4.95 0.75 -5.67
C PHE A 20 4.16 0.36 -6.92
N SER A 21 2.88 0.03 -6.80
CA SER A 21 2.09 -0.49 -7.92
C SER A 21 0.66 0.02 -7.90
N THR A 22 0.04 0.09 -9.08
CA THR A 22 -1.40 0.35 -9.15
C THR A 22 -2.20 -0.86 -8.67
N TYR A 23 -3.47 -0.67 -8.30
CA TYR A 23 -4.41 -1.78 -8.05
C TYR A 23 -4.51 -2.77 -9.22
N LYS A 24 -4.31 -2.30 -10.45
CA LYS A 24 -4.35 -3.15 -11.64
C LYS A 24 -3.12 -4.04 -11.71
N ASP A 25 -1.94 -3.47 -11.51
CA ASP A 25 -0.67 -4.22 -11.61
C ASP A 25 -0.52 -5.16 -10.41
N PHE A 26 -0.81 -4.67 -9.21
CA PHE A 26 -0.83 -5.49 -8.00
C PHE A 26 -1.91 -6.59 -8.08
N GLY A 27 -3.13 -6.25 -8.51
CA GLY A 27 -4.18 -7.24 -8.72
C GLY A 27 -3.75 -8.35 -9.67
N SER A 28 -3.11 -7.99 -10.78
CA SER A 28 -2.60 -8.97 -11.75
C SER A 28 -1.55 -9.91 -11.14
N SER A 29 -0.70 -9.42 -10.22
CA SER A 29 0.33 -10.24 -9.57
C SER A 29 -0.25 -11.25 -8.56
N VAL A 30 -1.42 -10.96 -7.96
CA VAL A 30 -2.12 -11.87 -7.03
C VAL A 30 -3.32 -12.58 -7.65
N GLY A 31 -3.61 -12.40 -8.94
CA GLY A 31 -4.78 -13.00 -9.60
C GLY A 31 -6.12 -12.41 -9.14
N MET A 32 -6.13 -11.11 -8.83
CA MET A 32 -7.31 -10.32 -8.51
C MET A 32 -7.55 -9.23 -9.57
N ILE A 33 -8.81 -8.93 -9.84
CA ILE A 33 -9.16 -7.79 -10.69
C ILE A 33 -8.97 -6.48 -9.91
N ALA A 34 -8.70 -5.38 -10.61
CA ALA A 34 -8.50 -4.06 -9.99
C ALA A 34 -9.71 -3.60 -9.14
N ARG A 35 -10.94 -4.00 -9.49
CA ARG A 35 -12.18 -3.73 -8.73
C ARG A 35 -12.58 -4.84 -7.75
N GLY A 36 -11.63 -5.70 -7.36
CA GLY A 36 -11.87 -6.82 -6.46
C GLY A 36 -12.23 -6.39 -5.03
N PRO A 37 -12.64 -7.32 -4.16
CA PRO A 37 -12.91 -7.03 -2.76
C PRO A 37 -11.60 -6.74 -2.02
N TRP A 38 -11.22 -5.47 -1.96
CA TRP A 38 -9.98 -5.00 -1.34
C TRP A 38 -10.12 -4.70 0.16
N ASP A 39 -11.27 -5.00 0.77
CA ASP A 39 -11.51 -4.80 2.22
C ASP A 39 -10.45 -5.51 3.09
N VAL A 40 -9.89 -6.60 2.57
CA VAL A 40 -8.79 -7.36 3.17
C VAL A 40 -7.51 -6.53 3.40
N LEU A 41 -7.29 -5.45 2.65
CA LEU A 41 -6.13 -4.57 2.84
C LEU A 41 -6.18 -3.88 4.20
N ASN A 42 -7.36 -3.41 4.64
CA ASN A 42 -7.50 -2.82 5.97
C ASN A 42 -7.17 -3.82 7.08
N ASP A 43 -7.57 -5.09 6.92
CA ASP A 43 -7.23 -6.13 7.90
C ASP A 43 -5.72 -6.43 7.92
N ILE A 44 -5.08 -6.46 6.73
CA ILE A 44 -3.62 -6.61 6.64
C ILE A 44 -2.93 -5.44 7.34
N ALA A 45 -3.29 -4.21 7.00
CA ALA A 45 -2.72 -2.99 7.58
C ALA A 45 -2.85 -2.96 9.10
N ARG A 46 -4.03 -3.29 9.66
CA ARG A 46 -4.23 -3.38 11.12
C ARG A 46 -3.34 -4.43 11.76
N GLU A 47 -3.23 -5.61 11.15
CA GLU A 47 -2.39 -6.69 11.67
C GLU A 47 -0.90 -6.31 11.67
N GLU A 48 -0.39 -5.68 10.61
CA GLU A 48 1.00 -5.18 10.57
C GLU A 48 1.24 -4.15 11.69
N MET A 49 0.36 -3.14 11.78
CA MET A 49 0.47 -2.08 12.79
C MET A 49 0.37 -2.61 14.22
N ASN A 50 -0.50 -3.59 14.49
CA ASN A 50 -0.62 -4.24 15.79
C ASN A 50 0.64 -5.04 16.17
N CYS A 51 1.41 -5.50 15.19
CA CYS A 51 2.70 -6.15 15.39
C CYS A 51 3.88 -5.15 15.43
N GLY A 52 3.62 -3.84 15.34
CA GLY A 52 4.66 -2.81 15.33
C GLY A 52 5.35 -2.63 13.98
N TYR A 53 4.78 -3.15 12.89
CA TYR A 53 5.27 -2.98 11.53
C TYR A 53 4.53 -1.82 10.82
N PRO A 54 5.16 -1.17 9.84
CA PRO A 54 4.53 -0.11 9.07
C PRO A 54 3.42 -0.66 8.16
N ASP A 55 2.49 0.22 7.79
CA ASP A 55 1.38 -0.11 6.90
C ASP A 55 1.87 -0.34 5.46
N ILE A 56 2.14 -1.60 5.12
CA ILE A 56 2.62 -2.01 3.80
C ILE A 56 1.59 -1.81 2.67
N THR A 57 0.32 -1.51 2.99
CA THR A 57 -0.70 -1.29 1.96
C THR A 57 -0.55 0.05 1.25
N VAL A 58 0.24 0.97 1.82
CA VAL A 58 0.63 2.26 1.20
C VAL A 58 1.37 2.09 -0.13
N LEU A 59 1.89 0.90 -0.42
CA LEU A 59 2.54 0.55 -1.69
C LEU A 59 1.56 0.52 -2.88
N ILE A 60 0.26 0.37 -2.62
CA ILE A 60 -0.77 0.32 -3.66
C ILE A 60 -1.39 1.70 -3.86
N PHE A 61 -1.26 2.26 -5.06
CA PHE A 61 -1.75 3.60 -5.39
C PHE A 61 -2.85 3.62 -6.45
N LEU A 62 -3.60 4.72 -6.47
CA LEU A 62 -4.57 5.02 -7.51
C LEU A 62 -3.84 5.57 -8.73
N GLN A 63 -4.07 4.95 -9.89
CA GLN A 63 -3.47 5.41 -11.14
C GLN A 63 -3.78 6.88 -11.46
N GLU A 64 -4.96 7.37 -11.09
CA GLU A 64 -5.43 8.73 -11.36
C GLU A 64 -4.69 9.80 -10.56
N THR A 65 -4.38 9.52 -9.28
CA THR A 65 -3.77 10.52 -8.39
C THR A 65 -2.28 10.27 -8.18
N GLY A 66 -1.80 9.05 -8.38
CA GLY A 66 -0.47 8.60 -8.00
C GLY A 66 -0.33 8.34 -6.50
N TYR A 67 -1.35 8.62 -5.68
CA TYR A 67 -1.29 8.46 -4.22
C TYR A 67 -1.93 7.15 -3.77
N PRO A 68 -1.58 6.64 -2.57
CA PRO A 68 -2.24 5.49 -1.97
C PRO A 68 -3.76 5.65 -2.02
N ALA A 69 -4.50 4.58 -2.32
CA ALA A 69 -5.97 4.70 -2.35
C ALA A 69 -6.60 4.80 -0.98
N GLN A 70 -5.87 4.34 0.04
CA GLN A 70 -6.29 4.35 1.42
C GLN A 70 -5.13 4.85 2.28
N LEU A 71 -5.44 5.72 3.22
CA LEU A 71 -4.54 6.21 4.26
C LEU A 71 -5.31 6.12 5.58
N ASP A 72 -4.67 5.53 6.59
CA ASP A 72 -5.26 5.35 7.93
C ASP A 72 -6.65 4.68 7.88
N PHE A 73 -6.79 3.64 7.06
CA PHE A 73 -8.03 2.88 6.85
C PHE A 73 -9.18 3.66 6.19
N VAL A 74 -8.93 4.90 5.77
CA VAL A 74 -9.90 5.77 5.10
C VAL A 74 -9.51 5.92 3.64
N LYS A 75 -10.51 6.00 2.76
CA LYS A 75 -10.28 6.26 1.34
C LYS A 75 -9.65 7.65 1.15
N THR A 76 -8.55 7.72 0.41
CA THR A 76 -7.89 8.97 0.05
C THR A 76 -8.74 9.78 -0.92
N SER A 77 -8.79 11.09 -0.70
CA SER A 77 -9.49 12.04 -1.55
C SER A 77 -8.89 12.10 -2.95
N SER A 78 -9.72 12.39 -3.95
CA SER A 78 -9.28 12.65 -5.32
C SER A 78 -9.79 14.04 -5.74
N PRO A 79 -8.92 15.08 -5.76
CA PRO A 79 -7.48 15.04 -5.48
C PRO A 79 -7.13 14.95 -3.98
N PRO A 80 -5.93 14.45 -3.62
CA PRO A 80 -5.50 14.37 -2.23
C PRO A 80 -5.13 15.75 -1.67
N GLY A 81 -5.64 16.04 -0.46
CA GLY A 81 -5.36 17.26 0.29
C GLY A 81 -3.96 17.28 0.91
N PRO A 82 -3.51 18.43 1.45
CA PRO A 82 -2.16 18.57 2.01
C PRO A 82 -1.83 17.55 3.11
N GLN A 83 -2.80 17.27 3.99
CA GLN A 83 -2.62 16.29 5.07
C GLN A 83 -2.46 14.87 4.53
N GLU A 84 -3.29 14.45 3.57
CA GLU A 84 -3.19 13.12 2.94
C GLU A 84 -1.85 12.94 2.22
N ARG A 85 -1.34 13.98 1.58
CA ARG A 85 0.00 13.95 0.94
C ARG A 85 1.10 13.78 1.97
N ALA A 86 1.05 14.52 3.07
CA ALA A 86 2.01 14.39 4.16
C ALA A 86 1.95 12.98 4.78
N THR A 87 0.75 12.46 5.04
CA THR A 87 0.56 11.10 5.56
C THR A 87 1.10 10.04 4.59
N ALA A 88 0.80 10.16 3.28
CA ALA A 88 1.32 9.23 2.27
C ALA A 88 2.85 9.20 2.27
N ARG A 89 3.49 10.38 2.30
CA ARG A 89 4.96 10.48 2.37
C ARG A 89 5.52 9.85 3.63
N THR A 90 4.96 10.16 4.80
CA THR A 90 5.42 9.59 6.08
C THR A 90 5.30 8.07 6.08
N LYS A 91 4.13 7.52 5.75
CA LYS A 91 3.90 6.07 5.74
C LYS A 91 4.78 5.34 4.72
N ALA A 92 4.92 5.89 3.52
CA ALA A 92 5.82 5.31 2.53
C ALA A 92 7.28 5.33 3.02
N GLN A 93 7.70 6.39 3.73
CA GLN A 93 9.03 6.45 4.31
C GLN A 93 9.25 5.37 5.36
N GLU A 94 8.27 5.11 6.24
CA GLU A 94 8.37 4.05 7.24
C GLU A 94 8.55 2.66 6.60
N VAL A 95 7.83 2.38 5.50
CA VAL A 95 8.01 1.14 4.73
C VAL A 95 9.40 1.08 4.09
N ILE A 96 9.87 2.19 3.51
CA ILE A 96 11.19 2.27 2.88
C ILE A 96 12.31 2.05 3.90
N ASP A 97 12.27 2.75 5.03
CA ASP A 97 13.29 2.70 6.07
C ASP A 97 13.43 1.27 6.63
N LEU A 98 12.31 0.56 6.76
CA LEU A 98 12.32 -0.81 7.29
C LEU A 98 12.68 -1.88 6.24
N TYR A 99 12.09 -1.82 5.05
CA TYR A 99 12.12 -2.95 4.10
C TYR A 99 13.05 -2.75 2.91
N CYS A 100 13.28 -1.50 2.47
CA CYS A 100 14.12 -1.20 1.31
C CYS A 100 14.93 0.10 1.51
N PRO A 101 15.80 0.16 2.54
CA PRO A 101 16.51 1.38 2.89
C PRO A 101 17.34 1.90 1.71
N GLY A 102 17.17 3.19 1.42
CA GLY A 102 17.80 3.87 0.27
C GLY A 102 16.93 3.95 -0.98
N ALA A 103 15.74 3.32 -1.00
CA ALA A 103 14.76 3.54 -2.06
C ALA A 103 14.24 4.99 -2.05
N VAL A 104 13.86 5.50 -3.23
CA VAL A 104 13.27 6.84 -3.37
C VAL A 104 11.81 6.81 -2.95
N ASN A 105 11.42 7.73 -2.06
CA ASN A 105 10.03 7.93 -1.70
C ASN A 105 9.28 8.61 -2.86
N PRO A 106 8.22 7.99 -3.42
CA PRO A 106 7.52 8.53 -4.58
C PRO A 106 6.56 9.69 -4.26
N TYR A 107 6.43 10.08 -2.98
CA TYR A 107 5.44 11.08 -2.50
C TYR A 107 6.04 12.33 -1.86
#